data_AF-A0A7V9UZS2-F1
#
_entry.id   AF-A0A7V9UZS2-F1
#
_cell.length_a   1.000
_cell.length_b   1.000
_cell.length_c   1.000
_cell.angle_alpha   90.00
_cell.angle_beta   90.00
_cell.angle_gamma   90.00
#
_symmetry.space_group_name_H-M   'P 1'
#
loop_
_entity.id
_entity.type
_entity.pdbx_description
1 polymer ?
#
loop_
_entity_poly.entity_id
_entity_poly.type
_entity_poly.pdbx_seq_one_letter_code
_entity_poly.pdbx_strand_id
1 'polypeptide(L)'
;MTVRAIVGLVVYNLFLLGVGAGVLWGVRGWRWWTDFVRLAGVAYLLGVASLMTLVTLELVLGIPISSLTIFSSGLALTAVGLAVGRLRAHSLPGLRPPGWRAPGLTLFGALFVAAIVVYLEALFRADRLSGITREWDSWAFWMPKAQSLYYS
;
A
#
# COMPACT_ATOMS: atom_id res chain seq x y z
N MET A 1 18.13 9.13 8.87
CA MET A 1 16.72 8.79 9.16
C MET A 1 16.47 8.72 10.65
N THR A 2 15.36 9.28 11.15
CA THR A 2 14.96 9.18 12.57
C THR A 2 13.97 8.02 12.76
N VAL A 3 13.93 7.41 13.96
CA VAL A 3 12.97 6.34 14.31
C VAL A 3 11.53 6.78 14.03
N ARG A 4 11.21 8.05 14.28
CA ARG A 4 9.89 8.65 14.01
C ARG A 4 9.52 8.59 12.52
N ALA A 5 10.46 8.80 11.61
CA ALA A 5 10.21 8.73 10.17
C ALA A 5 9.90 7.29 9.73
N ILE A 6 10.63 6.31 10.26
CA ILE A 6 10.39 4.88 9.99
C ILE A 6 8.99 4.48 10.48
N VAL A 7 8.64 4.87 11.71
CA VAL A 7 7.31 4.60 12.27
C VAL A 7 6.23 5.25 11.42
N GLY A 8 6.41 6.51 11.01
CA GLY A 8 5.47 7.20 10.12
C GLY A 8 5.27 6.46 8.79
N LEU A 9 6.35 5.97 8.19
CA LEU A 9 6.30 5.18 6.96
C LEU A 9 5.54 3.87 7.17
N VAL A 10 5.82 3.14 8.25
CA VAL A 10 5.13 1.88 8.57
C VAL A 10 3.63 2.12 8.77
N VAL A 11 3.28 3.14 9.57
CA VAL A 11 1.87 3.51 9.82
C VAL A 11 1.15 3.86 8.52
N TYR A 12 1.78 4.64 7.65
CA TYR A 12 1.19 5.00 6.37
C TYR A 12 0.99 3.79 5.45
N ASN A 13 1.95 2.87 5.41
CA ASN A 13 1.81 1.63 4.63
C ASN A 13 0.72 0.70 5.17
N LEU A 14 0.59 0.59 6.50
CA LEU A 14 -0.50 -0.15 7.12
C LEU A 14 -1.86 0.50 6.86
N PHE A 15 -1.92 1.84 6.83
CA PHE A 15 -3.11 2.58 6.43
C PHE A 15 -3.50 2.25 4.99
N LEU A 16 -2.57 2.31 4.03
CA LEU A 16 -2.81 1.94 2.63
C LEU A 16 -3.32 0.51 2.49
N LEU A 17 -2.71 -0.43 3.22
CA LEU A 17 -3.18 -1.81 3.27
C LEU A 17 -4.62 -1.90 3.80
N GLY A 18 -4.96 -1.14 4.85
CA GLY A 18 -6.31 -1.07 5.41
C GLY A 18 -7.34 -0.52 4.43
N VAL A 19 -7.01 0.58 3.73
CA VAL A 19 -7.86 1.15 2.67
C VAL A 19 -8.12 0.13 1.58
N GLY A 20 -7.05 -0.48 1.08
CA GLY A 20 -7.13 -1.50 0.05
C GLY A 20 -7.88 -2.76 0.48
N ALA A 21 -7.77 -3.17 1.76
CA ALA A 21 -8.55 -4.25 2.32
C ALA A 21 -10.06 -3.93 2.30
N GLY A 22 -10.46 -2.71 2.67
CA GLY A 22 -11.85 -2.27 2.59
C GLY A 22 -12.41 -2.32 1.17
N VAL A 23 -11.66 -1.80 0.20
CA VAL A 23 -12.04 -1.84 -1.23
C VAL A 23 -12.10 -3.28 -1.73
N LEU A 24 -11.10 -4.10 -1.43
CA LEU A 24 -11.05 -5.51 -1.84
C LEU A 24 -12.24 -6.29 -1.27
N TRP A 25 -12.62 -6.00 -0.02
CA TRP A 25 -13.77 -6.63 0.62
C TRP A 25 -15.07 -6.25 -0.07
N GLY A 26 -15.24 -4.99 -0.48
CA GLY A 26 -16.41 -4.54 -1.24
C GLY A 26 -16.53 -5.17 -2.63
N VAL A 27 -15.40 -5.40 -3.31
CA VAL A 27 -15.39 -5.96 -4.67
C VAL A 27 -15.59 -7.48 -4.65
N ARG A 28 -14.85 -8.18 -3.80
CA ARG A 28 -14.74 -9.65 -3.83
C ARG A 28 -15.29 -10.32 -2.59
N GLY A 29 -15.12 -9.68 -1.43
CA GLY A 29 -15.23 -10.34 -0.13
C GLY A 29 -14.19 -11.45 0.06
N TRP A 30 -14.12 -12.01 1.26
CA TRP A 30 -13.39 -13.25 1.52
C TRP A 30 -13.96 -13.96 2.73
N ARG A 31 -13.80 -15.28 2.78
CA ARG A 31 -14.40 -16.13 3.82
C ARG A 31 -13.46 -16.34 5.02
N TRP A 32 -12.14 -16.31 4.80
CA TRP A 32 -11.14 -16.57 5.82
C TRP A 32 -10.02 -15.53 5.81
N TRP A 33 -9.50 -15.17 6.98
CA TRP A 33 -8.35 -14.25 7.07
C TRP A 33 -7.07 -14.81 6.41
N THR A 34 -6.95 -16.13 6.29
CA THR A 34 -5.86 -16.75 5.53
C THR A 34 -5.89 -16.39 4.04
N ASP A 35 -7.08 -16.15 3.48
CA ASP A 35 -7.24 -15.73 2.09
C ASP A 35 -6.79 -14.26 1.94
N PHE A 36 -7.09 -13.43 2.94
CA PHE A 36 -6.59 -12.06 2.98
C PHE A 36 -5.07 -12.00 3.00
N VAL A 37 -4.38 -12.83 3.80
CA VAL A 37 -2.91 -12.87 3.82
C VAL A 37 -2.32 -13.18 2.43
N ARG A 38 -2.95 -14.09 1.68
CA ARG A 38 -2.55 -14.38 0.29
C ARG A 38 -2.80 -13.22 -0.67
N LEU A 39 -3.80 -12.40 -0.36
CA LEU A 39 -4.19 -11.23 -1.15
C LEU A 39 -3.63 -9.92 -0.58
N ALA A 40 -2.79 -9.95 0.44
CA ALA A 40 -2.33 -8.74 1.13
C ALA A 40 -1.57 -7.80 0.19
N GLY A 41 -0.77 -8.35 -0.74
CA GLY A 41 -0.12 -7.54 -1.77
C GLY A 41 -1.12 -6.89 -2.74
N VAL A 42 -2.16 -7.62 -3.14
CA VAL A 42 -3.24 -7.08 -3.99
C VAL A 42 -4.02 -6.00 -3.25
N ALA A 43 -4.36 -6.25 -1.98
CA ALA A 43 -5.01 -5.26 -1.13
C ALA A 43 -4.16 -4.00 -1.02
N TYR A 44 -2.87 -4.13 -0.70
CA TYR A 44 -1.96 -2.98 -0.62
C TYR A 44 -1.92 -2.16 -1.92
N LEU A 45 -1.71 -2.82 -3.07
CA LEU A 45 -1.68 -2.13 -4.36
C LEU A 45 -3.01 -1.47 -4.70
N LEU A 46 -4.14 -2.10 -4.35
CA LEU A 46 -5.46 -1.53 -4.53
C LEU A 46 -5.67 -0.29 -3.66
N GLY A 47 -5.17 -0.30 -2.43
CA GLY A 47 -5.16 0.86 -1.53
C GLY A 47 -4.34 2.02 -2.08
N VAL A 48 -3.12 1.73 -2.57
CA VAL A 48 -2.27 2.73 -3.25
C VAL A 48 -2.98 3.30 -4.47
N ALA A 49 -3.46 2.45 -5.38
CA ALA A 49 -4.06 2.90 -6.63
C ALA A 49 -5.33 3.73 -6.40
N SER A 50 -6.25 3.24 -5.55
CA SER A 50 -7.50 3.94 -5.25
C SER A 50 -7.27 5.27 -4.55
N LEU A 51 -6.41 5.32 -3.53
CA LEU A 51 -6.12 6.56 -2.81
C LEU A 51 -5.42 7.58 -3.70
N MET A 52 -4.41 7.17 -4.48
CA MET A 52 -3.69 8.09 -5.38
C MET A 52 -4.60 8.62 -6.48
N THR A 53 -5.51 7.78 -6.99
CA THR A 53 -6.53 8.23 -7.96
C THR A 53 -7.44 9.28 -7.33
N LEU A 54 -7.93 9.05 -6.11
CA LEU A 54 -8.82 9.99 -5.43
C LEU A 54 -8.12 11.30 -5.08
N VAL A 55 -6.90 11.25 -4.56
CA VAL A 55 -6.07 12.44 -4.27
C VAL A 55 -5.78 13.22 -5.55
N THR A 56 -5.56 12.54 -6.68
CA THR A 56 -5.40 13.21 -7.98
C THR A 56 -6.68 13.94 -8.39
N LEU A 57 -7.85 13.33 -8.18
CA LEU A 57 -9.14 14.00 -8.43
C LEU A 57 -9.34 15.21 -7.51
N GLU A 58 -8.98 15.11 -6.23
CA GLU A 58 -9.04 16.22 -5.28
C GLU A 58 -8.17 17.40 -5.74
N LEU A 59 -6.95 17.12 -6.21
CA LEU A 59 -6.07 18.13 -6.80
C LEU A 59 -6.68 18.81 -8.02
N VAL A 60 -7.29 18.03 -8.93
CA VAL A 60 -7.96 18.57 -10.12
C VAL A 60 -9.15 19.45 -9.74
N LEU A 61 -9.84 19.14 -8.65
CA LEU A 61 -10.94 19.94 -8.10
C LEU A 61 -10.47 21.14 -7.28
N GLY A 62 -9.16 21.37 -7.16
CA GLY A 62 -8.59 22.48 -6.38
C GLY A 62 -8.66 22.29 -4.87
N ILE A 63 -8.90 21.06 -4.39
CA ILE A 63 -8.94 20.75 -2.96
C ILE A 63 -7.49 20.72 -2.44
N PRO A 64 -7.18 21.48 -1.37
CA PRO A 64 -5.83 21.49 -0.81
C PRO A 64 -5.47 20.13 -0.21
N ILE A 65 -4.37 19.55 -0.67
CA ILE A 65 -3.86 18.28 -0.16
C ILE A 65 -3.12 18.51 1.15
N SER A 66 -3.75 18.07 2.24
CA SER A 66 -3.18 18.04 3.57
C SER A 66 -3.17 16.60 4.09
N SER A 67 -2.44 16.34 5.17
CA SER A 67 -2.49 15.04 5.85
C SER A 67 -3.93 14.65 6.22
N LEU A 68 -4.72 15.62 6.68
CA LEU A 68 -6.13 15.40 7.03
C LEU A 68 -6.94 14.96 5.81
N THR A 69 -6.74 15.63 4.67
CA THR A 69 -7.41 15.28 3.40
C THR A 69 -7.10 13.82 3.06
N ILE A 70 -5.81 13.45 2.98
CA ILE A 70 -5.36 12.09 2.65
C ILE A 70 -5.99 11.03 3.56
N PHE A 71 -5.96 11.25 4.88
CA PHE A 71 -6.54 10.30 5.84
C PHE A 71 -8.06 10.21 5.69
N SER A 72 -8.74 11.34 5.53
CA SER A 72 -10.20 11.38 5.34
C SER A 72 -10.63 10.66 4.06
N SER A 73 -9.89 10.81 2.96
CA SER A 73 -10.17 10.19 1.67
C SER A 73 -9.96 8.68 1.71
N GLY A 74 -8.90 8.20 2.38
CA GLY A 74 -8.71 6.78 2.60
C GLY A 74 -9.78 6.16 3.52
N LEU A 75 -10.18 6.88 4.58
CA LEU A 75 -11.30 6.44 5.43
C LEU A 75 -12.61 6.40 4.65
N ALA A 76 -12.88 7.38 3.79
CA ALA A 76 -14.06 7.40 2.92
C ALA A 76 -14.05 6.21 1.94
N LEU A 77 -12.93 5.92 1.28
CA LEU A 77 -12.78 4.74 0.41
C LEU A 77 -13.04 3.43 1.17
N THR A 78 -12.48 3.32 2.39
CA THR A 78 -12.70 2.16 3.25
C THR A 78 -14.17 2.00 3.61
N ALA A 79 -14.82 3.10 4.03
CA ALA A 79 -16.23 3.12 4.39
C ALA A 79 -17.13 2.74 3.20
N VAL A 80 -16.83 3.24 2.00
CA VAL A 80 -17.53 2.88 0.76
C VAL A 80 -17.35 1.39 0.45
N GLY A 81 -16.12 0.86 0.52
CA GLY A 81 -15.86 -0.56 0.32
C GLY A 81 -16.63 -1.45 1.31
N LEU A 82 -16.67 -1.05 2.58
CA LEU A 82 -17.46 -1.72 3.62
C LEU A 82 -18.97 -1.57 3.42
N ALA A 83 -19.46 -0.43 2.94
CA ALA A 83 -20.87 -0.26 2.64
C ALA A 83 -21.28 -1.20 1.48
N VAL A 84 -20.50 -1.20 0.39
CA VAL A 84 -20.74 -2.05 -0.78
C VAL A 84 -20.69 -3.53 -0.41
N GLY A 85 -19.71 -3.96 0.38
CA GLY A 85 -19.61 -5.37 0.77
C GLY A 85 -20.77 -5.82 1.68
N ARG A 86 -21.29 -4.93 2.53
CA ARG A 86 -22.51 -5.21 3.31
C ARG A 86 -23.76 -5.28 2.44
N LEU A 87 -23.91 -4.37 1.47
CA LEU A 87 -25.01 -4.39 0.52
C LEU A 87 -25.00 -5.66 -0.34
N ARG A 88 -23.82 -6.23 -0.62
CA ARG A 88 -23.63 -7.52 -1.31
C ARG A 88 -23.75 -8.75 -0.39
N ALA A 89 -24.16 -8.56 0.86
CA ALA A 89 -24.31 -9.61 1.87
C ALA A 89 -23.05 -10.48 2.07
N HIS A 90 -21.85 -9.89 1.92
CA HIS A 90 -20.62 -10.62 2.22
C HIS A 90 -20.57 -11.01 3.69
N SER A 91 -20.27 -12.28 3.95
CA SER A 91 -20.12 -12.79 5.31
C SER A 91 -18.88 -12.19 5.98
N LEU A 92 -18.95 -12.01 7.30
CA LEU A 92 -17.77 -11.64 8.07
C LEU A 92 -16.72 -12.75 8.00
N PRO A 93 -15.44 -12.42 7.80
CA PRO A 93 -14.39 -13.42 7.63
C PRO A 93 -14.14 -14.19 8.92
N GLY A 94 -14.15 -15.52 8.83
CA GLY A 94 -13.77 -16.41 9.91
C GLY A 94 -12.25 -16.40 10.13
N LEU A 95 -11.83 -16.72 11.37
CA LEU A 95 -10.41 -16.69 11.75
C LEU A 95 -9.57 -17.76 11.03
N ARG A 96 -10.04 -19.00 10.95
CA ARG A 96 -9.32 -20.12 10.29
C ARG A 96 -10.30 -21.16 9.73
N PRO A 97 -10.01 -21.74 8.56
CA PRO A 97 -10.76 -22.89 8.08
C PRO A 97 -10.46 -24.14 8.94
N PRO A 98 -11.44 -25.05 9.13
CA PRO A 98 -11.21 -26.31 9.82
C PRO A 98 -10.10 -27.13 9.14
N GLY A 99 -9.11 -27.59 9.89
CA GLY A 99 -8.00 -28.41 9.35
C GLY A 99 -6.83 -27.63 8.75
N TRP A 100 -6.78 -26.29 8.90
CA TRP A 100 -5.66 -25.49 8.41
C TRP A 100 -4.32 -25.90 9.05
N ARG A 101 -3.36 -26.31 8.21
CA ARG A 101 -1.95 -26.50 8.58
C ARG A 101 -1.15 -25.29 8.10
N ALA A 102 -0.31 -24.74 8.97
CA ALA A 102 0.58 -23.65 8.58
C ALA A 102 1.44 -24.12 7.41
N PRO A 103 1.48 -23.39 6.28
CA PRO A 103 2.40 -23.72 5.20
C PRO A 103 3.82 -23.62 5.77
N GLY A 104 4.58 -24.72 5.68
CA GLY A 104 5.99 -24.71 6.04
C GLY A 104 6.73 -23.68 5.20
N LEU A 105 7.73 -23.01 5.78
CA LEU A 105 8.57 -22.08 5.05
C LEU A 105 9.32 -22.87 3.97
N THR A 106 8.89 -22.73 2.71
CA THR A 106 9.58 -23.36 1.59
C THR A 106 10.93 -22.68 1.38
N LEU A 107 11.90 -23.40 0.81
CA LEU A 107 13.21 -22.82 0.46
C LEU A 107 13.06 -21.55 -0.40
N PHE A 108 12.14 -21.57 -1.36
CA PHE A 108 11.81 -20.39 -2.18
C PHE A 108 11.24 -19.24 -1.35
N GLY A 109 10.35 -19.52 -0.39
CA GLY A 109 9.84 -18.50 0.53
C GLY A 109 10.94 -17.91 1.40
N ALA A 110 11.86 -18.73 1.90
CA ALA A 110 13.02 -18.29 2.67
C ALA A 110 13.96 -17.42 1.82
N LEU A 111 14.28 -17.86 0.59
CA LEU A 111 15.12 -17.10 -0.34
C LEU A 111 14.48 -15.76 -0.73
N PHE A 112 13.17 -15.74 -0.97
CA PHE A 112 12.44 -14.52 -1.28
C PHE A 112 12.46 -13.53 -0.11
N VAL A 113 12.22 -13.99 1.12
CA VAL A 113 12.33 -13.17 2.33
C VAL A 113 13.75 -12.65 2.52
N ALA A 114 14.76 -13.50 2.33
CA ALA A 114 16.16 -13.09 2.41
C ALA A 114 16.50 -12.02 1.37
N ALA A 115 16.04 -12.17 0.12
CA ALA A 115 16.22 -11.18 -0.93
C ALA A 115 15.57 -9.83 -0.59
N ILE A 116 14.36 -9.83 0.01
CA ILE A 116 13.72 -8.61 0.52
C ILE A 116 14.58 -7.94 1.58
N VAL A 117 15.10 -8.70 2.55
CA VAL A 117 15.95 -8.15 3.62
C VAL A 117 17.21 -7.53 3.04
N VAL A 118 17.91 -8.23 2.14
CA VAL A 118 19.10 -7.72 1.46
C VAL A 118 18.80 -6.48 0.63
N TYR A 119 17.67 -6.46 -0.09
CA TYR A 119 17.25 -5.30 -0.87
C TYR A 119 16.97 -4.07 0.02
N LEU A 120 16.22 -4.25 1.11
CA LEU A 120 15.94 -3.17 2.06
C LEU A 120 17.22 -2.65 2.70
N GLU A 121 18.13 -3.56 3.07
CA GLU A 121 19.43 -3.24 3.64
C GLU A 121 20.32 -2.44 2.67
N ALA A 122 20.35 -2.84 1.40
CA ALA A 122 21.02 -2.10 0.34
C ALA A 122 20.41 -0.71 0.12
N LEU A 123 19.07 -0.60 0.16
CA LEU A 123 18.35 0.66 0.06
C LEU A 123 18.70 1.60 1.22
N PHE A 124 18.73 1.09 2.46
CA PHE A 124 19.13 1.86 3.63
C PHE A 124 20.59 2.30 3.57
N ARG A 125 21.51 1.44 3.11
CA ARG A 125 22.91 1.84 2.87
C ARG A 125 22.99 2.94 1.82
N ALA A 126 22.30 2.78 0.70
CA ALA A 126 22.29 3.76 -0.38
C ALA A 126 21.76 5.13 0.11
N ASP A 127 20.66 5.13 0.88
CA ASP A 127 20.08 6.35 1.45
C ASP A 127 20.98 7.01 2.51
N ARG A 128 21.68 6.20 3.31
CA ARG A 128 22.67 6.71 4.28
C ARG A 128 23.88 7.35 3.58
N LEU A 129 24.28 6.81 2.43
CA LEU A 129 25.40 7.33 1.63
C LEU A 129 24.98 8.53 0.78
N SER A 130 23.71 8.64 0.39
CA SER A 130 23.19 9.75 -0.43
C SER A 130 22.88 11.03 0.37
N GLY A 131 22.82 10.94 1.70
CA GLY A 131 22.54 12.05 2.62
C GLY A 131 23.48 13.26 2.57
N ILE A 132 24.50 13.26 1.71
CA ILE A 132 25.42 14.39 1.48
C ILE A 132 25.10 15.17 0.18
N THR A 133 24.30 14.64 -0.77
CA THR A 133 24.29 15.20 -2.14
C THR A 133 22.95 15.57 -2.78
N ARG A 134 21.77 15.11 -2.35
CA ARG A 134 20.52 15.48 -3.04
C ARG A 134 19.33 15.53 -2.10
N GLU A 135 18.83 16.74 -1.91
CA GLU A 135 17.49 17.00 -1.42
C GLU A 135 16.46 16.24 -2.26
N TRP A 136 15.49 15.68 -1.55
CA TRP A 136 14.36 14.90 -2.02
C TRP A 136 13.67 15.49 -3.24
N ASP A 137 13.93 14.91 -4.41
CA ASP A 137 12.89 14.82 -5.43
C ASP A 137 12.90 13.43 -6.04
N SER A 138 12.10 12.53 -5.47
CA SER A 138 11.84 11.21 -6.04
C SER A 138 11.10 11.31 -7.39
N TRP A 139 10.69 12.50 -7.84
CA TRP A 139 10.19 12.74 -9.19
C TRP A 139 11.26 13.25 -10.14
N ALA A 140 12.46 13.63 -9.66
CA ALA A 140 13.58 14.09 -10.51
C ALA A 140 14.03 13.03 -11.52
N PHE A 141 13.80 11.74 -11.25
CA PHE A 141 14.09 10.68 -12.24
C PHE A 141 13.04 10.61 -13.37
N TRP A 142 11.84 11.15 -13.16
CA TRP A 142 10.77 11.20 -14.17
C TRP A 142 10.89 12.42 -15.09
N MET A 143 11.43 13.55 -14.61
CA MET A 143 11.55 14.78 -15.40
C MET A 143 12.31 14.62 -16.73
N PRO A 144 13.48 13.95 -16.78
CA PRO A 144 14.18 13.71 -18.04
C PRO A 144 13.35 12.88 -19.03
N LYS A 145 12.59 11.89 -18.53
CA LYS A 145 11.71 11.05 -19.36
C LYS A 145 10.49 11.80 -19.88
N ALA A 146 9.94 12.70 -19.08
CA ALA A 146 8.82 13.55 -19.50
C ALA A 146 9.26 14.56 -20.56
N GLN A 147 10.43 15.19 -20.40
CA GLN A 147 10.99 16.09 -21.40
C GLN A 147 11.27 15.37 -22.72
N SER A 148 11.78 14.14 -22.68
CA SER A 148 12.02 13.35 -23.91
C SER A 148 10.76 12.92 -24.65
N LEU A 149 9.58 12.90 -23.99
CA LEU A 149 8.30 12.60 -24.63
C LEU A 149 7.59 13.85 -25.17
N TYR A 150 7.83 15.01 -24.55
CA TYR A 150 7.16 16.26 -24.93
C TYR A 150 7.91 17.05 -26.00
N TYR A 151 9.25 16.94 -26.03
CA TYR A 151 10.11 17.63 -26.99
C TYR A 151 10.68 16.71 -28.09
N SER A 152 10.20 15.47 -28.18
CA SER A 152 10.38 14.59 -29.35
C SER A 152 9.25 14.78 -30.34
#